data_AF-W2TKV3-F1
#
_entry.id   AF-W2TKV3-F1
#
_cell.length_a   1.000
_cell.length_b   1.000
_cell.length_c   1.000
_cell.angle_alpha   90.00
_cell.angle_beta   90.00
_cell.angle_gamma   90.00
#
_symmetry.space_group_name_H-M   'P 1'
#
loop_
_entity.id
_entity.type
_entity.pdbx_description
1 polymer ?
#
loop_
_entity_poly.entity_id
_entity_poly.type
_entity_poly.pdbx_seq_one_letter_code
_entity_poly.pdbx_strand_id
1 'polypeptide(L)'
;MNSLLFGLTVIGLALCGYPEMPLGKHGKQGPPPPPFLRNVTQTAKKEYFDILKRTNETIRQQKEEIMEWGKKYGVEAKVQEFEINMTKHRAEVKQNVTELLARLPAAYQHLTTIMDNEEQTPIQMRDAIGAFKNQSKVEFSVLTFAAGQFRPRKGGPRRDHERSGVKSLNKGNNSH
;
A
#
# COMPACT_ATOMS: atom_id res chain seq x y z
N MET A 1 -26.74 -41.24 11.45
CA MET A 1 -27.29 -40.01 10.86
C MET A 1 -27.35 -38.95 11.95
N ASN A 2 -26.52 -37.91 11.81
CA ASN A 2 -26.79 -36.52 12.21
C ASN A 2 -25.56 -35.70 11.79
N SER A 3 -25.54 -35.41 10.49
CA SER A 3 -24.60 -34.50 9.86
C SER A 3 -25.11 -33.07 10.05
N LEU A 4 -24.54 -32.34 11.00
CA LEU A 4 -24.72 -30.89 11.10
C LEU A 4 -23.60 -30.32 11.96
N LEU A 5 -22.52 -29.90 11.30
CA LEU A 5 -21.61 -28.84 11.72
C LEU A 5 -20.79 -28.43 10.48
N PHE A 6 -21.51 -27.85 9.51
CA PHE A 6 -20.89 -27.00 8.51
C PHE A 6 -20.46 -25.69 9.16
N GLY A 7 -19.25 -25.23 8.84
CA GLY A 7 -18.93 -23.81 8.87
C GLY A 7 -18.17 -23.31 10.08
N LEU A 8 -16.91 -23.73 10.24
CA LEU A 8 -15.88 -22.81 10.74
C LEU A 8 -15.03 -22.39 9.55
N THR A 9 -15.57 -21.42 8.82
CA THR A 9 -14.81 -20.57 7.93
C THR A 9 -13.58 -20.06 8.67
N VAL A 10 -12.42 -20.35 8.10
CA VAL A 10 -11.15 -19.74 8.48
C VAL A 10 -11.28 -18.25 8.18
N ILE A 11 -11.75 -17.48 9.16
CA ILE A 11 -11.67 -16.01 9.16
C ILE A 11 -10.22 -15.67 9.50
N GLY A 12 -9.34 -15.88 8.52
CA GLY A 12 -7.97 -15.41 8.53
C GLY A 12 -7.90 -13.90 8.36
N LEU A 13 -6.96 -13.29 9.09
CA LEU A 13 -6.57 -11.87 9.10
C LEU A 13 -7.47 -10.90 9.87
N ALA A 14 -7.84 -11.30 11.08
CA ALA A 14 -8.33 -10.38 12.11
C ALA A 14 -7.18 -9.93 13.02
N LEU A 15 -6.33 -9.00 12.55
CA LEU A 15 -5.62 -7.97 13.34
C LEU A 15 -4.28 -8.25 14.08
N CYS A 16 -3.20 -8.65 13.42
CA CYS A 16 -1.89 -8.02 13.72
C CYS A 16 -1.33 -7.48 12.43
N GLY A 17 -0.27 -6.68 12.54
CA GLY A 17 0.40 -6.00 11.43
C GLY A 17 0.26 -6.79 10.14
N TYR A 18 -0.22 -6.13 9.09
CA TYR A 18 -0.05 -6.67 7.76
C TYR A 18 1.41 -7.15 7.69
N PRO A 19 1.70 -8.46 7.47
CA PRO A 19 3.02 -8.82 7.01
C PRO A 19 3.23 -7.93 5.80
N GLU A 20 4.24 -7.07 5.90
CA GLU A 20 4.53 -5.97 5.01
C GLU A 20 4.13 -6.35 3.58
N MET A 21 2.96 -5.88 3.12
CA MET A 21 2.77 -5.81 1.69
C MET A 21 3.85 -4.84 1.24
N PRO A 22 4.78 -5.26 0.36
CA PRO A 22 5.94 -4.45 0.00
C PRO A 22 5.43 -3.22 -0.76
N LEU A 23 5.12 -2.16 0.01
CA LEU A 23 4.84 -0.85 -0.52
C LEU A 23 6.14 -0.38 -1.19
N GLY A 24 6.03 -0.12 -2.48
CA GLY A 24 7.16 0.27 -3.32
C GLY A 24 7.98 1.40 -2.69
N LYS A 25 9.28 1.41 -3.00
CA LYS A 25 10.33 2.32 -2.52
C LYS A 25 10.07 3.81 -2.84
N HIS A 26 9.03 4.40 -2.27
CA HIS A 26 8.85 5.85 -2.19
C HIS A 26 8.51 6.18 -0.74
N GLY A 27 9.49 6.72 -0.02
CA GLY A 27 9.38 7.00 1.41
C GLY A 27 8.18 7.90 1.70
N LYS A 28 7.24 7.39 2.51
CA LYS A 28 6.23 8.17 3.23
C LYS A 28 5.93 7.45 4.53
N GLN A 29 5.84 8.24 5.59
CA GLN A 29 5.58 7.83 6.97
C GLN A 29 4.52 6.72 7.01
N GLY A 30 4.77 5.68 7.81
CA GLY A 30 3.76 4.65 8.08
C GLY A 30 2.45 5.27 8.58
N PRO A 31 1.36 4.49 8.62
CA PRO A 31 0.09 4.98 9.13
C PRO A 31 0.29 5.69 10.48
N PRO A 32 -0.40 6.82 10.70
CA PRO A 32 -0.22 7.61 11.91
C PRO A 32 -0.44 6.73 13.15
N PRO A 33 0.32 6.95 14.24
CA PRO A 33 0.20 6.15 15.45
C PRO A 33 -1.23 6.24 16.01
N PRO A 34 -1.73 5.17 16.66
CA PRO A 34 -3.06 5.17 17.27
C PRO A 34 -3.28 6.38 18.18
N PRO A 35 -4.48 6.99 18.17
CA PRO A 35 -4.75 8.24 18.88
C PRO A 35 -4.57 8.12 20.40
N PHE A 36 -4.82 6.94 20.98
CA PHE A 36 -4.64 6.68 22.41
C PHE A 36 -3.18 6.76 22.85
N LEU A 37 -2.21 6.63 21.94
CA LEU A 37 -0.78 6.79 22.24
C LEU A 37 -0.39 8.26 22.50
N ARG A 38 -1.22 9.25 22.15
CA ARG A 38 -0.86 10.67 22.31
C ARG A 38 -0.63 11.06 23.78
N ASN A 39 -1.38 10.44 24.70
CA ASN A 39 -1.43 10.83 26.11
C ASN A 39 -0.67 9.87 27.04
N VAL A 40 0.15 8.97 26.50
CA VAL A 40 0.97 8.04 27.29
C VAL A 40 2.45 8.40 27.21
N THR A 41 3.22 7.95 28.20
CA THR A 41 4.66 8.21 28.29
C THR A 41 5.42 7.57 27.12
N GLN A 42 6.65 8.04 26.86
CA GLN A 42 7.48 7.45 25.80
C GLN A 42 7.78 5.96 26.07
N THR A 43 7.95 5.58 27.33
CA THR A 43 8.11 4.19 27.75
C THR A 43 6.88 3.36 27.43
N ALA A 44 5.67 3.87 27.74
CA ALA A 44 4.43 3.19 27.41
C ALA A 44 4.25 3.01 25.89
N LYS A 45 4.60 4.02 25.09
CA LYS A 45 4.62 3.90 23.61
C LYS A 45 5.57 2.80 23.15
N LYS A 46 6.77 2.73 23.73
CA LYS A 46 7.76 1.71 23.39
C LYS A 46 7.21 0.30 23.69
N GLU A 47 6.66 0.09 24.89
CA GLU A 47 6.05 -1.19 25.27
C GLU A 47 4.95 -1.62 24.29
N TYR A 48 4.07 -0.68 23.89
CA TYR A 48 3.03 -0.96 22.90
C TYR A 48 3.61 -1.47 21.56
N PHE A 49 4.62 -0.79 21.02
CA PHE A 49 5.25 -1.21 19.77
C PHE A 49 6.07 -2.49 19.93
N ASP A 50 6.61 -2.77 21.12
CA ASP A 50 7.33 -4.00 21.39
C ASP A 50 6.37 -5.21 21.40
N ILE A 51 5.13 -5.07 21.89
CA ILE A 51 4.08 -6.09 21.76
C ILE A 51 3.78 -6.36 20.28
N LEU A 52 3.58 -5.33 19.47
CA LEU A 52 3.25 -5.47 18.04
C LEU A 52 4.36 -6.13 17.20
N LYS A 53 5.61 -6.09 17.65
CA LYS A 53 6.75 -6.68 16.94
C LYS A 53 6.94 -8.17 17.22
N ARG A 54 6.20 -8.75 18.17
CA ARG A 54 6.39 -10.15 18.58
C ARG A 54 5.90 -11.09 17.48
N THR A 55 6.83 -11.74 16.81
CA THR A 55 6.52 -12.63 15.68
C THR A 55 6.16 -14.05 16.08
N ASN A 56 6.28 -14.38 17.37
CA ASN A 56 6.01 -15.70 17.95
C ASN A 56 4.61 -15.82 18.57
N GLU A 57 3.85 -14.72 18.64
CA GLU A 57 2.50 -14.70 19.22
C GLU A 57 1.42 -14.69 18.15
N THR A 58 0.30 -15.30 18.49
CA THR A 58 -0.91 -15.14 17.68
C THR A 58 -1.40 -13.71 17.79
N ILE A 59 -2.18 -13.35 16.78
CA ILE A 59 -2.81 -12.05 16.72
C ILE A 59 -3.68 -11.75 17.96
N ARG A 60 -4.47 -12.73 18.35
CA ARG A 60 -5.36 -12.62 19.49
C ARG A 60 -4.57 -12.38 20.78
N GLN A 61 -3.44 -13.06 20.96
CA GLN A 61 -2.56 -12.86 22.12
C GLN A 61 -2.02 -11.43 22.17
N GLN A 62 -1.51 -10.90 21.06
CA GLN A 62 -1.06 -9.50 21.04
C GLN A 62 -2.17 -8.51 21.42
N LYS A 63 -3.42 -8.77 21.01
CA LYS A 63 -4.56 -7.93 21.42
C LYS A 63 -4.86 -8.01 22.91
N GLU A 64 -4.84 -9.22 23.46
CA GLU A 64 -5.01 -9.45 24.90
C GLU A 64 -3.93 -8.70 25.69
N GLU A 65 -2.67 -8.74 25.23
CA GLU A 65 -1.58 -7.97 25.83
C GLU A 65 -1.73 -6.46 25.67
N ILE A 66 -2.21 -5.98 24.52
CA ILE A 66 -2.50 -4.55 24.32
C ILE A 66 -3.63 -4.10 25.25
N MET A 67 -4.60 -4.96 25.54
CA MET A 67 -5.67 -4.70 26.51
C MET A 67 -5.12 -4.61 27.94
N GLU A 68 -4.23 -5.53 28.34
CA GLU A 68 -3.53 -5.47 29.63
C GLU A 68 -2.62 -4.24 29.74
N TRP A 69 -1.89 -3.91 28.68
CA TRP A 69 -1.13 -2.66 28.55
C TRP A 69 -2.04 -1.44 28.71
N GLY A 70 -3.22 -1.47 28.09
CA GLY A 70 -4.23 -0.41 28.21
C GLY A 70 -4.70 -0.22 29.65
N LYS A 71 -4.91 -1.30 30.39
CA LYS A 71 -5.22 -1.28 31.84
C LYS A 71 -4.07 -0.68 32.64
N LYS A 72 -2.83 -1.14 32.42
CA LYS A 72 -1.62 -0.66 33.10
C LYS A 72 -1.44 0.85 33.00
N TYR A 73 -1.78 1.45 31.86
CA TYR A 73 -1.62 2.89 31.60
C TYR A 73 -2.92 3.70 31.64
N GLY A 74 -4.04 3.11 32.08
CA GLY A 74 -5.31 3.82 32.22
C GLY A 74 -5.93 4.30 30.90
N VAL A 75 -5.62 3.64 29.78
CA VAL A 75 -6.15 3.96 28.44
C VAL A 75 -7.03 2.85 27.85
N GLU A 76 -7.41 1.86 28.65
CA GLU A 76 -8.20 0.69 28.23
C GLU A 76 -9.43 1.06 27.39
N ALA A 77 -10.26 2.00 27.86
CA ALA A 77 -11.47 2.41 27.14
C ALA A 77 -11.16 2.92 25.72
N LYS A 78 -10.05 3.67 25.55
CA LYS A 78 -9.63 4.21 24.24
C LYS A 78 -9.04 3.12 23.34
N VAL A 79 -8.42 2.10 23.93
CA VAL A 79 -7.93 0.92 23.21
C VAL A 79 -9.12 0.09 22.69
N GLN A 80 -10.14 -0.15 23.53
CA GLN A 80 -11.36 -0.86 23.13
C GLN A 80 -12.11 -0.13 22.01
N GLU A 81 -12.28 1.19 22.15
CA GLU A 81 -12.90 2.04 21.12
C GLU A 81 -12.13 1.94 19.79
N PHE A 82 -10.79 1.99 19.85
CA PHE A 82 -9.96 1.87 18.67
C PHE A 82 -10.10 0.51 17.98
N GLU A 83 -10.15 -0.59 18.74
CA GLU A 83 -10.35 -1.95 18.22
C GLU A 83 -11.72 -2.11 17.53
N ILE A 84 -12.77 -1.56 18.12
CA ILE A 84 -14.11 -1.54 17.52
C ILE A 84 -14.09 -0.77 16.20
N ASN A 85 -13.54 0.45 16.20
CA ASN A 85 -13.45 1.30 15.01
C ASN A 85 -12.62 0.64 13.91
N MET A 86 -11.51 -0.01 14.27
CA MET A 86 -10.65 -0.71 13.32
C MET A 86 -11.33 -1.95 12.73
N THR A 87 -12.11 -2.68 13.54
CA THR A 87 -12.88 -3.83 13.08
C THR A 87 -13.94 -3.42 12.06
N LYS A 88 -14.69 -2.35 12.37
CA LYS A 88 -15.67 -1.76 11.45
C LYS A 88 -15.03 -1.28 10.15
N HIS A 89 -13.95 -0.48 10.26
CA HIS A 89 -13.25 0.04 9.09
C HIS A 89 -12.70 -1.07 8.18
N ARG A 90 -12.17 -2.16 8.76
CA ARG A 90 -11.72 -3.32 7.98
C ARG A 90 -12.86 -4.02 7.24
N ALA A 91 -14.02 -4.14 7.87
CA ALA A 91 -15.20 -4.72 7.22
C ALA A 91 -15.64 -3.85 6.03
N GLU A 92 -15.69 -2.53 6.21
CA GLU A 92 -16.00 -1.57 5.14
C GLU A 92 -14.99 -1.64 3.98
N VAL A 93 -13.69 -1.65 4.29
CA VAL A 93 -12.63 -1.78 3.26
C VAL A 93 -12.76 -3.10 2.52
N LYS A 94 -13.00 -4.21 3.23
CA LYS A 94 -13.18 -5.53 2.60
C LYS A 94 -14.37 -5.52 1.64
N GLN A 95 -15.50 -4.97 2.08
CA GLN A 95 -16.70 -4.83 1.24
C GLN A 95 -16.41 -3.98 -0.01
N ASN A 96 -15.80 -2.81 0.16
CA ASN A 96 -15.46 -1.91 -0.95
C ASN A 96 -14.53 -2.57 -1.97
N VAL A 97 -13.56 -3.36 -1.51
CA VAL A 97 -12.66 -4.14 -2.37
C VAL A 97 -13.42 -5.24 -3.10
N THR A 98 -14.32 -5.96 -2.41
CA THR A 98 -15.16 -6.98 -3.04
C THR A 98 -16.04 -6.39 -4.15
N GLU A 99 -16.67 -5.25 -3.89
CA GLU A 99 -17.48 -4.54 -4.89
C GLU A 99 -16.65 -4.06 -6.08
N LEU A 100 -15.44 -3.52 -5.82
CA LEU A 100 -14.51 -3.12 -6.88
C LEU A 100 -14.10 -4.30 -7.76
N LEU A 101 -13.78 -5.45 -7.16
CA LEU A 101 -13.42 -6.67 -7.90
C LEU A 101 -14.56 -7.14 -8.81
N ALA A 102 -15.81 -6.96 -8.41
CA ALA A 102 -16.96 -7.29 -9.25
C ALA A 102 -17.10 -6.34 -10.45
N ARG A 103 -16.74 -5.05 -10.31
CA ARG A 103 -16.79 -4.05 -11.41
C ARG A 103 -15.56 -4.08 -12.32
N LEU A 104 -14.42 -4.56 -11.82
CA LEU A 104 -13.13 -4.46 -12.50
C LEU A 104 -13.09 -5.14 -13.88
N PRO A 105 -13.69 -6.33 -14.11
CA PRO A 105 -13.67 -6.96 -15.43
C PRO A 105 -14.34 -6.12 -16.51
N ALA A 106 -15.52 -5.56 -16.22
CA ALA A 106 -16.23 -4.70 -17.16
C ALA A 106 -15.47 -3.39 -17.43
N ALA A 107 -14.86 -2.82 -16.39
CA ALA A 107 -14.02 -1.64 -16.53
C ALA A 107 -12.76 -1.90 -17.38
N TYR A 108 -12.16 -3.09 -17.23
CA TYR A 108 -11.03 -3.53 -18.05
C TYR A 108 -11.44 -3.66 -19.52
N GLN A 109 -12.55 -4.34 -19.80
CA GLN A 109 -13.08 -4.48 -21.16
C GLN A 109 -13.34 -3.12 -21.82
N HIS A 110 -13.98 -2.19 -21.11
CA HIS A 110 -14.22 -0.84 -21.64
C HIS A 110 -12.91 -0.11 -21.95
N LEU A 111 -11.93 -0.18 -21.06
CA LEU A 111 -10.63 0.44 -21.29
C LEU A 111 -9.89 -0.19 -22.49
N THR A 112 -9.93 -1.51 -22.66
CA THR A 112 -9.33 -2.18 -23.83
C THR A 112 -10.05 -1.83 -25.11
N THR A 113 -11.39 -1.76 -25.12
CA THR A 113 -12.14 -1.28 -26.30
C THR A 113 -11.74 0.13 -26.71
N ILE A 114 -11.49 1.03 -25.74
CA ILE A 114 -10.96 2.36 -26.05
C ILE A 114 -9.54 2.25 -26.63
N MET A 115 -8.66 1.42 -26.08
CA MET A 115 -7.26 1.34 -26.54
C MET A 115 -7.09 0.63 -27.89
N ASP A 116 -7.93 -0.36 -28.17
CA ASP A 116 -7.84 -1.21 -29.37
C ASP A 116 -8.64 -0.64 -30.56
N ASN A 117 -9.35 0.48 -30.36
CA ASN A 117 -10.06 1.17 -31.45
C ASN A 117 -9.08 1.93 -32.34
N GLU A 118 -8.74 1.33 -33.49
CA GLU A 118 -7.84 1.91 -34.51
C GLU A 118 -8.50 2.98 -35.39
N GLU A 119 -9.83 3.14 -35.33
CA GLU A 119 -10.56 4.12 -36.13
C GLU A 119 -10.48 5.55 -35.55
N GLN A 120 -9.99 5.70 -34.31
CA GLN A 120 -9.86 6.99 -33.65
C GLN A 120 -8.45 7.57 -33.81
N THR A 121 -8.37 8.91 -33.76
CA THR A 121 -7.08 9.62 -33.68
C THR A 121 -6.46 9.53 -32.28
N PRO A 122 -5.13 9.73 -32.12
CA PRO A 122 -4.49 9.75 -30.81
C PRO A 122 -5.07 10.76 -29.82
N ILE A 123 -5.59 11.90 -30.31
CA ILE A 123 -6.25 12.92 -29.48
C ILE A 123 -7.58 12.38 -28.95
N GLN A 124 -8.41 11.79 -29.83
CA GLN A 124 -9.68 11.18 -29.44
C GLN A 124 -9.50 10.05 -28.43
N MET A 125 -8.49 9.20 -28.61
CA MET A 125 -8.15 8.15 -27.64
C MET A 125 -7.80 8.73 -26.27
N ARG A 126 -6.99 9.79 -26.24
CA ARG A 126 -6.61 10.46 -24.99
C ARG A 126 -7.84 11.04 -24.29
N ASP A 127 -8.76 11.64 -25.03
CA ASP A 127 -10.00 12.21 -24.49
C ASP A 127 -10.93 11.12 -23.95
N ALA A 128 -11.07 10.00 -24.68
CA ALA A 128 -11.86 8.84 -24.25
C ALA A 128 -11.30 8.21 -22.96
N ILE A 129 -9.98 8.03 -22.87
CA ILE A 129 -9.31 7.58 -21.63
C ILE A 129 -9.53 8.59 -20.50
N GLY A 130 -9.47 9.89 -20.79
CA GLY A 130 -9.75 10.96 -19.84
C GLY A 130 -11.18 10.90 -19.29
N ALA A 131 -12.17 10.69 -20.16
CA ALA A 131 -13.56 10.50 -19.79
C ALA A 131 -13.75 9.25 -18.92
N PHE A 132 -13.19 8.11 -19.33
CA PHE A 132 -13.23 6.87 -18.54
C PHE A 132 -12.61 7.05 -17.15
N LYS A 133 -11.44 7.69 -17.05
CA LYS A 133 -10.81 7.99 -15.76
C LYS A 133 -11.70 8.85 -14.87
N ASN A 134 -12.39 9.85 -15.43
CA ASN A 134 -13.26 10.73 -14.65
C ASN A 134 -14.51 10.00 -14.12
N GLN A 135 -15.06 9.08 -14.92
CA GLN A 135 -16.23 8.27 -14.55
C GLN A 135 -15.87 7.15 -13.56
N SER A 136 -14.72 6.50 -13.74
CA SER A 136 -14.32 5.27 -13.03
C SER A 136 -12.92 5.40 -12.43
N LYS A 137 -12.76 6.37 -11.51
CA LYS A 137 -11.44 6.76 -10.97
C LYS A 137 -10.70 5.61 -10.29
N VAL A 138 -11.40 4.80 -9.48
CA VAL A 138 -10.79 3.73 -8.69
C VAL A 138 -10.38 2.58 -9.61
N GLU A 139 -11.28 2.17 -10.50
CA GLU A 139 -11.05 1.14 -11.50
C GLU A 139 -9.87 1.54 -12.40
N PHE A 140 -9.86 2.76 -12.95
CA PHE A 140 -8.75 3.25 -13.76
C PHE A 140 -7.42 3.22 -13.01
N SER A 141 -7.40 3.62 -11.73
CA SER A 141 -6.19 3.59 -10.90
C SER A 141 -5.66 2.17 -10.71
N VAL A 142 -6.54 1.23 -10.39
CA VAL A 142 -6.16 -0.18 -10.17
C VAL A 142 -5.68 -0.83 -11.47
N LEU A 143 -6.39 -0.61 -12.59
CA LEU A 143 -6.00 -1.12 -13.89
C LEU A 143 -4.65 -0.55 -14.34
N THR A 144 -4.41 0.75 -14.14
CA THR A 144 -3.13 1.40 -14.46
C THR A 144 -2.00 0.84 -13.59
N PHE A 145 -2.24 0.64 -12.28
CA PHE A 145 -1.28 0.03 -11.38
C PHE A 145 -0.92 -1.40 -11.81
N ALA A 146 -1.94 -2.22 -12.13
CA ALA A 146 -1.77 -3.60 -12.57
C ALA A 146 -1.01 -3.67 -13.90
N ALA A 147 -1.40 -2.88 -14.90
CA ALA A 147 -0.69 -2.80 -16.18
C ALA A 147 0.76 -2.37 -16.00
N GLY A 148 1.03 -1.46 -15.05
CA GLY A 148 2.38 -1.02 -14.68
C GLY A 148 3.30 -2.14 -14.20
N GLN A 149 2.76 -3.23 -13.64
CA GLN A 149 3.56 -4.39 -13.21
C GLN A 149 4.16 -5.16 -14.38
N PHE A 150 3.53 -5.09 -15.56
CA PHE A 150 3.95 -5.80 -16.77
C PHE A 150 4.72 -4.93 -17.75
N ARG A 151 4.84 -3.61 -17.48
CA ARG A 151 5.63 -2.71 -18.32
C ARG A 151 7.12 -2.95 -18.06
N PRO A 152 7.96 -3.02 -19.10
CA PRO A 152 9.40 -3.05 -18.92
C PRO A 152 9.82 -1.80 -18.14
N ARG A 153 10.60 -2.00 -17.06
CA ARG A 153 11.21 -0.87 -16.34
C ARG A 153 12.00 -0.06 -17.37
N LYS A 154 11.67 1.22 -17.54
CA LYS A 154 12.51 2.17 -18.28
C LYS A 154 13.79 2.43 -17.47
N GLY A 155 14.69 1.44 -17.47
CA GLY A 155 16.07 1.54 -17.05
C GLY A 155 16.93 1.43 -18.31
N GLY A 156 16.98 2.50 -19.09
CA GLY A 156 18.10 2.64 -20.03
C GLY A 156 19.40 2.78 -19.22
N PRO A 157 20.57 2.37 -19.75
CA PRO A 157 21.84 2.65 -19.12
C PRO A 157 21.92 4.16 -18.83
N ARG A 158 22.31 4.52 -17.61
CA ARG A 158 22.67 5.90 -17.30
C ARG A 158 23.74 6.29 -18.31
N ARG A 159 23.46 7.28 -19.14
CA ARG A 159 24.52 7.96 -19.89
C ARG A 159 25.39 8.60 -18.83
N ASP A 160 26.53 7.98 -18.56
CA ASP A 160 27.60 8.61 -17.82
C ASP A 160 27.94 9.88 -18.60
N HIS A 161 27.55 11.03 -18.05
CA HIS A 161 28.12 12.30 -18.46
C HIS A 161 29.57 12.25 -18.00
N GLU A 162 30.43 11.68 -18.83
CA GLU A 162 31.86 11.78 -18.68
C GLU A 162 32.21 13.26 -18.74
N ARG A 163 32.45 13.79 -17.55
CA ARG A 163 32.82 15.17 -17.28
C ARG A 163 34.24 15.33 -17.81
N SER A 164 34.34 15.66 -19.10
CA SER A 164 35.57 16.13 -19.73
C SER A 164 36.21 17.19 -18.84
N GLY A 165 37.33 16.82 -18.23
CA GLY A 165 37.97 17.57 -17.17
C GLY A 165 39.44 17.19 -17.07
N VAL A 166 40.24 17.99 -17.79
CA VAL A 166 41.65 18.30 -17.53
C VAL A 166 42.70 17.34 -18.09
N LYS A 167 43.44 17.83 -19.10
CA LYS A 167 44.89 18.12 -18.99
C LYS A 167 45.33 19.03 -20.15
N SER A 168 45.23 20.33 -19.93
CA SER A 168 46.15 21.30 -20.54
C SER A 168 47.19 21.65 -19.48
N LEU A 169 48.45 21.78 -19.94
CA LEU A 169 49.73 21.99 -19.24
C LEU A 169 50.66 20.76 -19.28
N ASN A 170 51.52 20.70 -20.29
CA ASN A 170 52.93 20.98 -20.00
C ASN A 170 53.66 21.60 -21.21
N LYS A 171 54.49 22.59 -20.89
CA LYS A 171 55.32 23.42 -21.76
C LYS A 171 56.68 22.73 -21.90
N GLY A 172 57.23 22.62 -23.10
CA GLY A 172 58.52 21.97 -23.33
C GLY A 172 59.17 22.42 -24.64
N ASN A 173 59.86 23.56 -24.54
CA ASN A 173 61.00 24.07 -25.32
C ASN A 173 61.46 23.30 -26.57
N ASN A 174 61.57 24.01 -27.69
CA ASN A 174 62.87 24.12 -28.38
C ASN A 174 62.93 25.38 -29.25
N SER A 175 63.90 26.24 -28.95
CA SER A 175 64.41 27.30 -29.83
C SER A 175 65.83 26.91 -30.21
N HIS A 176 66.08 26.74 -31.50
CA HIS A 176 67.21 27.31 -32.24
C HIS A 176 67.01 27.05 -33.73
#